data_AF-X1NKD3-F1
#
_entry.id   AF-X1NKD3-F1
#
_cell.length_a   1.000
_cell.length_b   1.000
_cell.length_c   1.000
_cell.angle_alpha   90.00
_cell.angle_beta   90.00
_cell.angle_gamma   90.00
#
_symmetry.space_group_name_H-M   'P 1'
#
loop_
_entity.id
_entity.type
_entity.pdbx_description
1 polymer ?
#
loop_
_entity_poly.entity_id
_entity_poly.type
_entity_poly.pdbx_seq_one_letter_code
_entity_poly.pdbx_strand_id
1 'polypeptide(L)'
;MLCTGCGTCAIACPFGTIYTDLIPYPSSVCDLSKGRLKEGEKPLCVTTCKDASIDYREVDVEKEGDLVEVFEDIVVKVAGGQLWEPFLKGTRE
;
A
#
# COMPACT_ATOMS: atom_id res chain seq x y z
N MET A 1 0.44 -3.21 17.54
CA MET A 1 0.61 -4.66 17.30
C MET A 1 2.11 -4.94 17.23
N LEU A 2 2.64 -5.96 17.93
CA LEU A 2 4.10 -6.23 18.01
C LEU A 2 4.59 -7.37 17.08
N CYS A 3 3.68 -8.22 16.60
CA CYS A 3 4.02 -9.27 15.64
C CYS A 3 4.41 -8.65 14.30
N THR A 4 5.42 -9.20 13.63
CA THR A 4 5.83 -8.82 12.26
C THR A 4 5.62 -9.95 11.25
N GLY A 5 5.05 -11.08 11.67
CA GLY A 5 4.84 -12.24 10.80
C GLY A 5 6.11 -13.01 10.42
N CYS A 6 7.23 -12.84 11.13
CA CYS A 6 8.52 -13.47 10.75
C CYS A 6 8.58 -15.00 10.87
N GLY A 7 7.58 -15.65 11.48
CA GLY A 7 7.49 -17.12 11.59
C GLY A 7 8.47 -17.79 12.55
N THR A 8 9.40 -17.04 13.17
CA THR A 8 10.42 -17.62 14.07
C THR A 8 9.82 -18.31 15.30
N CYS A 9 8.68 -17.82 15.81
CA CYS A 9 7.96 -18.47 16.90
C CYS A 9 7.43 -19.86 16.52
N ALA A 10 6.96 -20.04 15.28
CA ALA A 10 6.49 -21.33 14.79
C ALA A 10 7.63 -22.34 14.67
N ILE A 11 8.79 -21.89 14.16
CA ILE A 11 10.01 -22.71 14.06
C ILE A 11 10.52 -23.12 15.45
N ALA A 12 10.49 -22.20 16.41
CA ALA A 12 11.02 -22.43 17.76
C ALA A 12 10.12 -23.32 18.64
N CYS A 13 8.85 -23.52 18.27
CA CYS A 13 7.88 -24.21 19.12
C CYS A 13 8.15 -25.73 19.14
N PRO A 14 8.56 -26.32 20.28
CA PRO A 14 8.84 -27.76 20.36
C PRO A 14 7.57 -28.63 20.29
N PHE A 15 6.40 -28.01 20.52
CA PHE A 15 5.10 -28.70 20.49
C PHE A 15 4.39 -28.59 19.14
N GLY A 16 4.91 -27.79 18.20
CA GLY A 16 4.28 -27.59 16.89
C GLY A 16 2.88 -26.94 16.93
N THR A 17 2.55 -26.19 18.00
CA THR A 17 1.19 -25.64 18.18
C THR A 17 0.95 -24.28 17.53
N ILE A 18 1.98 -23.69 16.90
CA ILE A 18 1.90 -22.39 16.26
C ILE A 18 1.83 -22.60 14.76
N TYR A 19 0.62 -22.51 14.20
CA TYR A 19 0.37 -22.66 12.77
C TYR A 19 0.60 -21.32 12.08
N THR A 20 1.52 -21.27 11.13
CA THR A 20 1.87 -20.06 10.38
C THR A 20 0.67 -19.45 9.68
N ASP A 21 -0.23 -20.29 9.18
CA ASP A 21 -1.43 -19.88 8.43
C ASP A 21 -2.46 -19.18 9.34
N LEU A 22 -2.33 -19.34 10.66
CA LEU A 22 -3.15 -18.69 11.67
C LEU A 22 -2.47 -17.46 12.28
N ILE A 23 -1.20 -17.18 11.94
CA ILE A 23 -0.52 -15.97 12.38
C ILE A 23 -1.02 -14.84 11.48
N PRO A 24 -1.74 -13.84 12.03
CA PRO A 24 -2.17 -12.70 11.24
C PRO A 24 -0.93 -12.00 10.70
N TYR A 25 -0.86 -11.85 9.38
CA TYR A 25 0.12 -10.98 8.78
C TYR A 25 -0.30 -9.54 9.09
N PRO A 26 0.44 -8.80 9.91
CA PRO A 26 0.13 -7.39 10.12
C PRO A 26 0.44 -6.65 8.82
N SER A 27 -0.57 -6.46 7.98
CA SER A 27 -0.48 -5.54 6.86
C SER A 27 -0.68 -4.13 7.40
N SER A 28 0.41 -3.46 7.76
CA SER A 28 0.38 -2.01 8.02
C SER A 28 0.29 -1.28 6.68
N VAL A 29 -0.92 -1.22 6.11
CA VAL A 29 -1.22 -0.37 4.96
C VAL A 29 -1.41 1.08 5.43
N CYS A 30 -1.22 2.04 4.52
CA CYS A 30 -1.46 3.45 4.80
C CYS A 30 -2.94 3.65 5.16
N ASP A 31 -3.21 4.32 6.27
CA ASP A 31 -4.56 4.60 6.77
C ASP A 31 -5.02 6.04 6.49
N LEU A 32 -4.28 6.77 5.64
CA LEU A 32 -4.53 8.18 5.33
C LEU A 32 -4.61 9.09 6.57
N SER A 33 -3.93 8.72 7.67
CA SER A 33 -4.02 9.41 8.95
C SER A 33 -5.47 9.50 9.49
N LYS A 34 -6.30 8.50 9.20
CA LYS A 34 -7.69 8.41 9.66
C LYS A 34 -7.78 8.53 11.18
N GLY A 35 -8.70 9.37 11.65
CA GLY A 35 -8.88 9.64 13.09
C GLY A 35 -7.83 10.58 13.69
N ARG A 36 -6.86 11.08 12.91
CA ARG A 36 -5.86 12.06 13.35
C ARG A 36 -6.04 13.44 12.73
N LEU A 37 -6.66 13.52 11.55
CA LEU A 37 -6.91 14.77 10.83
C LEU A 37 -8.20 15.45 11.31
N LYS A 38 -8.14 16.77 11.45
CA LYS A 38 -9.33 17.63 11.52
C LYS A 38 -9.77 18.04 10.12
N GLU A 39 -10.94 18.66 10.02
CA GLU A 39 -11.45 19.21 8.77
C GLU A 39 -10.46 20.21 8.16
N GLY A 40 -10.10 20.01 6.89
CA GLY A 40 -9.13 20.82 6.17
C GLY A 40 -7.65 20.55 6.48
N GLU A 41 -7.32 19.64 7.41
CA GLU A 41 -5.93 19.25 7.67
C GLU A 41 -5.40 18.26 6.63
N LYS A 42 -4.11 18.34 6.35
CA LYS A 42 -3.38 17.40 5.49
C LYS A 42 -2.51 16.45 6.33
N PRO A 43 -2.32 15.19 5.88
CA PRO A 43 -1.37 14.27 6.48
C PRO A 43 0.05 14.85 6.62
N LEU A 44 0.78 14.39 7.65
CA LEU A 44 2.16 14.83 7.89
C LEU A 44 3.10 14.54 6.70
N CYS A 45 2.91 13.42 6.00
CA CYS A 45 3.70 13.10 4.82
C CYS A 45 3.53 14.14 3.70
N VAL A 46 2.32 14.72 3.57
CA VAL A 46 2.01 15.76 2.57
C VAL A 46 2.60 17.10 3.01
N THR A 47 2.49 17.47 4.29
CA THR A 47 3.00 18.75 4.78
C THR A 47 4.54 18.82 4.84
N THR A 48 5.21 17.66 4.93
CA THR A 48 6.68 17.57 4.94
C THR A 48 7.30 17.34 3.56
N CYS A 49 6.48 17.02 2.56
CA CYS A 49 6.90 16.84 1.17
C CYS A 49 7.31 18.19 0.56
N LYS A 50 8.59 18.35 0.22
CA LYS A 50 9.15 19.62 -0.29
C LYS A 50 9.02 19.79 -1.80
N ASP A 51 8.91 18.69 -2.53
CA ASP A 51 8.88 18.65 -4.00
C ASP A 51 7.47 18.47 -4.57
N ALA A 52 6.44 18.48 -3.71
CA ALA A 52 5.04 18.27 -4.07
C ALA A 52 4.76 16.94 -4.80
N SER A 53 5.58 15.91 -4.56
CA SER A 53 5.34 14.56 -5.07
C SER A 53 4.13 13.87 -4.44
N ILE A 54 3.68 14.34 -3.27
CA ILE A 54 2.53 13.81 -2.53
C ILE A 54 1.56 14.96 -2.27
N ASP A 55 0.29 14.78 -2.61
CA ASP A 55 -0.79 15.72 -2.29
C ASP A 55 -1.96 14.99 -1.65
N TYR A 56 -2.81 15.74 -0.95
CA TYR A 56 -4.02 15.24 -0.31
C TYR A 56 -5.18 16.16 -0.71
N ARG A 57 -5.96 15.69 -1.67
CA ARG A 57 -7.11 16.38 -2.27
C ARG A 57 -8.06 15.36 -2.90
N GLU A 58 -9.28 15.81 -3.18
CA GLU A 58 -10.19 15.06 -4.03
C GLU A 58 -9.67 15.03 -5.47
N VAL A 59 -9.72 13.85 -6.09
CA VAL A 59 -9.30 13.60 -7.47
C VAL A 59 -10.37 12.80 -8.19
N ASP A 60 -10.55 13.11 -9.47
CA ASP A 60 -11.43 12.37 -10.36
C ASP A 60 -10.56 11.52 -11.28
N VAL A 61 -10.46 10.22 -10.96
CA VAL A 61 -9.59 9.27 -11.67
C VAL A 61 -10.01 9.11 -13.15
N GLU A 62 -11.29 9.28 -13.47
CA GLU A 62 -11.78 9.17 -14.85
C GLU A 62 -11.37 10.37 -15.70
N LYS A 63 -11.28 11.57 -15.10
CA LYS A 63 -10.84 12.78 -15.80
C LYS A 63 -9.34 12.91 -15.89
N GLU A 64 -8.61 12.45 -14.88
CA GLU A 64 -7.16 12.46 -14.85
C GLU A 64 -6.61 11.08 -15.25
N GLY A 65 -6.62 10.78 -16.55
CA GLY A 65 -6.31 9.44 -17.09
C GLY A 65 -4.90 8.89 -16.84
N ASP A 66 -4.01 9.65 -16.19
CA ASP A 66 -2.71 9.16 -15.70
C ASP A 66 -2.78 8.65 -14.24
N LEU A 67 -3.92 8.81 -13.55
CA LEU A 67 -4.08 8.34 -12.17
C LEU A 67 -4.55 6.90 -12.15
N VAL A 68 -3.91 6.10 -11.31
CA VAL A 68 -4.25 4.69 -11.10
C VAL A 68 -4.44 4.46 -9.61
N GLU A 69 -5.57 3.91 -9.23
CA GLU A 69 -5.84 3.49 -7.85
C GLU A 69 -5.03 2.23 -7.52
N VAL A 70 -4.23 2.30 -6.45
CA VAL A 70 -3.36 1.20 -5.99
C VAL A 70 -3.83 0.60 -4.66
N PHE A 71 -4.51 1.42 -3.85
CA PHE A 71 -5.22 1.02 -2.64
C PHE A 71 -6.46 1.90 -2.51
N GLU A 72 -7.41 1.49 -1.66
CA GLU A 72 -8.58 2.29 -1.32
C GLU A 72 -8.16 3.72 -0.95
N ASP A 73 -8.71 4.71 -1.66
CA ASP A 73 -8.45 6.14 -1.48
C ASP A 73 -6.99 6.59 -1.76
N ILE A 74 -6.16 5.76 -2.39
CA ILE A 74 -4.76 6.06 -2.75
C ILE A 74 -4.54 5.85 -4.24
N VAL A 75 -4.25 6.95 -4.92
CA VAL A 75 -3.91 6.95 -6.34
C VAL A 75 -2.45 7.32 -6.55
N VAL A 76 -1.86 6.80 -7.64
CA VAL A 76 -0.53 7.18 -8.10
C VAL A 76 -0.60 7.61 -9.55
N LYS A 77 0.23 8.60 -9.90
CA LYS A 77 0.38 9.02 -11.28
C LYS A 77 1.30 8.04 -12.02
N VAL A 78 0.74 7.31 -12.97
CA VAL A 78 1.46 6.41 -13.86
C VAL A 78 1.35 6.96 -15.28
N ALA A 79 2.47 7.09 -15.97
CA ALA A 79 2.47 7.60 -17.34
C ALA A 79 1.57 6.72 -18.23
N GLY A 80 0.52 7.30 -18.79
CA GLY A 80 -0.44 6.60 -19.63
C GLY A 80 -1.49 5.78 -18.86
N GLY A 81 -1.54 5.88 -17.52
CA GLY A 81 -2.53 5.19 -16.68
C GLY A 81 -2.43 3.66 -16.69
N GLN A 82 -1.35 3.10 -17.21
CA GLN A 82 -1.21 1.64 -17.35
C GLN A 82 -0.56 1.03 -16.11
N LEU A 83 -1.17 -0.01 -15.55
CA LEU A 83 -0.49 -0.90 -14.59
C LEU A 83 0.55 -1.74 -15.33
N TRP A 84 1.58 -2.20 -14.60
CA TRP A 84 2.65 -3.01 -15.17
C TRP A 84 2.13 -4.17 -16.03
N GLU A 85 2.60 -4.26 -17.27
CA GLU A 85 2.34 -5.38 -18.17
C GLU A 85 3.59 -6.28 -18.27
N PRO A 86 3.44 -7.61 -18.15
CA PRO A 86 4.57 -8.53 -18.31
C PRO A 86 5.09 -8.53 -19.76
N PHE A 87 6.37 -8.22 -19.94
CA PHE A 87 7.05 -8.42 -21.22
C PHE A 87 7.36 -9.92 -21.40
N LEU A 88 6.45 -10.64 -22.05
CA LEU A 88 6.67 -12.03 -22.42
C LEU A 88 7.63 -12.08 -23.61
N LYS A 89 8.82 -12.67 -23.42
CA LYS A 89 9.63 -13.14 -24.54
C LYS A 89 8.80 -14.22 -25.22
N GLY A 90 8.42 -14.00 -26.49
CA GLY A 90 7.61 -14.93 -27.27
C GLY A 90 8.07 -16.36 -27.04
N THR A 91 7.11 -17.20 -26.62
CA THR A 91 7.28 -18.65 -26.51
C THR A 91 7.97 -19.12 -27.79
N ARG A 92 9.20 -19.61 -27.66
CA ARG A 92 9.80 -20.39 -28.74
C ARG A 92 8.92 -21.63 -28.88
N GLU A 93 8.32 -21.79 -30.06
CA GLU A 93 7.71 -23.05 -30.51
C GLU A 93 8.67 -24.23 -30.30
#